data_AF-A0A7J7QNY3-F1
#
_entry.id   AF-A0A7J7QNY3-F1
#
_cell.length_a   1.000
_cell.length_b   1.000
_cell.length_c   1.000
_cell.angle_alpha   90.00
_cell.angle_beta   90.00
_cell.angle_gamma   90.00
#
_symmetry.space_group_name_H-M   'P 1'
#
loop_
_entity.id
_entity.type
_entity.pdbx_description
1 polymer ?
#
loop_
_entity_poly.entity_id
_entity_poly.type
_entity_poly.pdbx_seq_one_letter_code
_entity_poly.pdbx_strand_id
1 'polypeptide(L)'
;MQQDLVGTSRDLLTSLDRSAATLNMVAHTLENEFAERFGHTGANPQEIAKRLRKLQGELPGLKQECQTLLSRKQELLDSARRLLDANNSQLQYLCSRAGFTPPDDQGVHAAYSRAVRDWEGQVLAKHAGAMEDAPGQYSVQKLNMALARARLE
;
A
#
# COMPACT_ATOMS: atom_id res chain seq x y z
N MET A 1 8.05 25.70 51.71
CA MET A 1 8.87 24.72 50.95
C MET A 1 8.03 23.82 50.03
N GLN A 2 7.08 22.99 50.53
CA GLN A 2 6.21 22.20 49.63
C GLN A 2 5.22 23.05 48.79
N GLN A 3 4.72 24.16 49.34
CA GLN A 3 3.82 25.07 48.60
C GLN A 3 4.54 25.88 47.50
N ASP A 4 5.80 26.25 47.72
CA ASP A 4 6.62 26.98 46.73
C ASP A 4 6.94 26.10 45.51
N LEU A 5 7.19 24.80 45.73
CA LEU A 5 7.48 23.85 44.66
C LEU A 5 6.25 23.61 43.76
N VAL A 6 5.04 23.57 44.34
CA VAL A 6 3.78 23.44 43.58
C VAL A 6 3.46 24.72 42.82
N GLY A 7 3.76 25.90 43.38
CA GLY A 7 3.65 27.18 42.68
C GLY A 7 4.56 27.23 41.45
N THR A 8 5.85 26.93 41.62
CA THR A 8 6.82 26.92 40.51
C THR A 8 6.49 25.91 39.41
N SER A 9 5.96 24.72 39.75
CA SER A 9 5.51 23.74 38.75
C SER A 9 4.32 24.25 37.93
N ARG A 10 3.42 25.02 38.54
CA ARG A 10 2.25 25.59 37.86
C ARG A 10 2.65 26.74 36.94
N ASP A 11 3.60 27.56 37.38
CA ASP A 11 4.18 28.63 36.57
C ASP A 11 4.96 28.08 35.36
N LEU A 12 5.67 26.95 35.54
CA LEU A 12 6.31 26.24 34.42
C LEU A 12 5.28 25.71 33.41
N LEU A 13 4.20 25.10 33.88
CA LEU A 13 3.13 24.60 32.99
C LEU A 13 2.47 25.73 32.21
N THR A 14 2.16 26.86 32.85
CA THR A 14 1.58 28.02 32.16
C THR A 14 2.57 28.67 31.19
N SER A 15 3.87 28.68 31.51
CA SER A 15 4.90 29.13 30.58
C SER A 15 5.05 28.20 29.38
N LEU A 16 4.96 26.88 29.59
CA LEU A 16 5.01 25.88 28.52
C LEU A 16 3.78 26.01 27.61
N ASP A 17 2.58 26.16 28.16
CA ASP A 17 1.37 26.41 27.37
C ASP A 17 1.46 27.70 26.55
N ARG A 18 1.98 28.77 27.15
CA ARG A 18 2.20 30.03 26.45
C ARG A 18 3.24 29.89 25.33
N SER A 19 4.30 29.12 25.57
CA SER A 19 5.30 28.81 24.55
C SER A 19 4.72 27.95 23.43
N ALA A 20 3.85 26.98 23.74
CA ALA A 20 3.18 26.15 22.75
C ALA A 20 2.20 26.97 21.89
N ALA A 21 1.43 27.87 22.51
CA ALA A 21 0.53 28.78 21.82
C ALA A 21 1.28 29.74 20.87
N THR A 22 2.42 30.28 21.32
CA THR A 22 3.25 31.16 20.48
C THR A 22 3.90 30.39 19.33
N LEU A 23 4.39 29.16 19.56
CA LEU A 23 4.90 28.29 18.49
C LEU A 23 3.83 27.92 17.46
N ASN A 24 2.60 27.62 17.90
CA ASN A 24 1.47 27.36 16.99
C ASN A 24 1.12 28.57 16.13
N MET A 25 1.14 29.77 16.73
CA MET A 25 0.89 31.01 15.99
C MET A 25 1.98 31.25 14.93
N VAL A 26 3.25 31.06 15.28
CA VAL A 26 4.37 31.16 14.33
C VAL A 26 4.25 30.11 13.21
N ALA A 27 3.88 28.87 13.54
CA ALA A 27 3.65 27.83 12.56
C ALA A 27 2.53 28.20 11.58
N HIS A 28 1.42 28.76 12.09
CA HIS A 28 0.29 29.16 11.24
C HIS A 28 0.63 30.35 10.34
N THR A 29 1.39 31.33 10.84
CA THR A 29 1.86 32.44 10.00
C THR A 29 2.80 31.96 8.89
N LEU A 30 3.70 31.02 9.20
CA LEU A 30 4.58 30.42 8.19
C LEU A 30 3.75 29.66 7.14
N GLU A 31 2.78 28.85 7.56
CA GLU A 31 1.89 28.15 6.63
C GLU A 31 1.19 29.10 5.65
N ASN A 32 0.71 30.24 6.14
CA ASN A 32 0.09 31.26 5.30
C ASN A 32 1.08 31.91 4.35
N GLU A 33 2.28 32.28 4.82
CA GLU A 33 3.34 32.82 3.94
C GLU A 33 3.78 31.82 2.86
N PHE A 34 3.88 30.53 3.20
CA PHE A 34 4.18 29.47 2.24
C PHE A 34 3.03 29.28 1.24
N ALA A 35 1.77 29.35 1.69
CA ALA A 35 0.61 29.26 0.80
C ALA A 35 0.53 30.44 -0.17
N GLU A 36 0.84 31.66 0.28
CA GLU A 36 0.87 32.85 -0.58
C GLU A 36 2.05 32.81 -1.55
N ARG A 37 3.27 32.52 -1.08
CA ARG A 37 4.47 32.51 -1.93
C ARG A 37 4.47 31.41 -2.98
N PHE A 38 3.94 30.23 -2.66
CA PHE A 38 3.95 29.07 -3.55
C PHE A 38 2.58 28.75 -4.16
N GLY A 39 1.53 29.52 -3.84
CA GLY A 39 0.18 29.35 -4.35
C GLY A 39 0.08 29.52 -5.87
N HIS A 40 0.94 30.36 -6.46
CA HIS A 40 0.99 30.59 -7.91
C HIS A 40 1.72 29.48 -8.69
N THR A 41 2.54 28.69 -7.99
CA THR A 41 3.37 27.62 -8.59
C THR A 41 2.67 26.26 -8.57
N GLY A 42 1.49 26.17 -7.96
CA GLY A 42 0.65 24.96 -7.89
C GLY A 42 1.16 23.87 -6.95
N ALA A 43 2.28 24.09 -6.25
CA ALA A 43 2.93 23.09 -5.41
C ALA A 43 3.56 23.74 -4.16
N ASN A 44 2.86 23.68 -3.03
CA ASN A 44 3.40 24.13 -1.74
C ASN A 44 4.34 23.05 -1.15
N PRO A 45 5.63 23.34 -0.91
CA PRO A 45 6.58 22.38 -0.34
C PRO A 45 6.16 21.81 1.02
N GLN A 46 5.46 22.60 1.85
CA GLN A 46 4.97 22.12 3.14
C GLN A 46 3.85 21.09 3.00
N GLU A 47 2.92 21.30 2.08
CA GLU A 47 1.85 20.35 1.80
C GLU A 47 2.40 19.04 1.24
N ILE A 48 3.40 19.12 0.36
CA ILE A 48 4.12 17.95 -0.15
C ILE A 48 4.81 17.21 0.99
N ALA A 49 5.52 17.92 1.88
CA ALA A 49 6.19 17.31 3.01
C ALA A 49 5.22 16.69 4.03
N LYS A 50 4.04 17.28 4.25
CA LYS A 50 2.97 16.72 5.10
C LYS A 50 2.41 15.43 4.49
N ARG A 51 2.07 15.45 3.19
CA ARG A 51 1.59 14.28 2.46
C ARG A 51 2.64 13.16 2.43
N LEU A 52 3.90 13.51 2.22
CA LEU A 52 5.00 12.54 2.24
C LEU A 52 5.16 11.88 3.60
N ARG A 53 5.10 12.66 4.69
CA ARG A 53 5.13 12.10 6.06
C ARG A 53 3.94 11.19 6.34
N LYS A 54 2.74 11.57 5.91
CA LYS A 54 1.55 10.74 6.02
C LYS A 54 1.71 9.41 5.27
N LEU A 55 2.16 9.47 4.01
CA LEU A 55 2.43 8.27 3.19
C LEU A 55 3.53 7.40 3.81
N GLN A 56 4.59 7.99 4.36
CA GLN A 56 5.65 7.26 5.05
C GLN A 56 5.15 6.52 6.31
N GLY A 57 4.13 7.06 7.00
CA GLY A 57 3.50 6.39 8.13
C GLY A 57 2.52 5.27 7.70
N GLU A 58 1.79 5.48 6.61
CA GLU A 58 0.74 4.55 6.13
C GLU A 58 1.32 3.38 5.31
N LEU A 59 2.36 3.60 4.50
CA LEU A 59 2.97 2.57 3.64
C LEU A 59 3.43 1.32 4.40
N PRO A 60 4.11 1.42 5.56
CA PRO A 60 4.56 0.26 6.31
C PRO A 60 3.39 -0.61 6.79
N GLY A 61 2.32 0.02 7.28
CA GLY A 61 1.11 -0.69 7.72
C GLY A 61 0.44 -1.41 6.56
N LEU A 62 0.24 -0.70 5.44
CA LEU A 62 -0.34 -1.27 4.23
C LEU A 62 0.51 -2.43 3.67
N LYS A 63 1.84 -2.29 3.69
CA LYS A 63 2.76 -3.36 3.27
C LYS A 63 2.59 -4.60 4.16
N GLN A 64 2.50 -4.43 5.47
CA GLN A 64 2.32 -5.52 6.42
C GLN A 64 0.97 -6.23 6.21
N GLU A 65 -0.09 -5.47 5.97
CA GLU A 65 -1.41 -6.01 5.63
C GLU A 65 -1.38 -6.81 4.33
N CYS A 66 -0.76 -6.29 3.27
CA CYS A 66 -0.59 -7.01 2.01
C CYS A 66 0.20 -8.31 2.17
N GLN A 67 1.28 -8.30 2.97
CA GLN A 67 2.05 -9.52 3.26
C GLN A 67 1.24 -10.55 4.05
N THR A 68 0.43 -10.09 5.00
CA THR A 68 -0.48 -10.96 5.77
C THR A 68 -1.58 -11.55 4.87
N LEU A 69 -2.10 -10.75 3.94
CA LEU A 69 -3.09 -11.23 2.98
C LEU A 69 -2.48 -12.27 2.02
N LEU A 70 -1.25 -12.03 1.53
CA LEU A 70 -0.54 -12.97 0.66
C LEU A 70 -0.25 -14.30 1.35
N SER A 71 0.20 -14.27 2.62
CA SER A 71 0.42 -15.50 3.39
C SER A 71 -0.88 -16.28 3.60
N ARG A 72 -1.97 -15.63 4.01
CA ARG A 72 -3.29 -16.28 4.13
C ARG A 72 -3.78 -16.87 2.80
N LYS A 73 -3.57 -16.18 1.69
CA LYS A 73 -3.91 -16.69 0.35
C LYS A 73 -3.09 -17.96 0.04
N GLN A 74 -1.81 -17.96 0.36
CA GLN A 74 -0.94 -19.11 0.13
C GLN A 74 -1.37 -20.32 0.98
N GLU A 75 -1.69 -20.12 2.26
CA GLU A 75 -2.20 -21.17 3.14
C GLU A 75 -3.51 -21.78 2.61
N LEU A 76 -4.41 -20.95 2.10
CA LEU A 76 -5.65 -21.41 1.47
C LEU A 76 -5.37 -22.26 0.23
N LEU A 77 -4.47 -21.81 -0.65
CA LEU A 77 -4.06 -22.56 -1.84
C LEU A 77 -3.45 -23.91 -1.47
N ASP A 78 -2.56 -23.94 -0.47
CA ASP A 78 -1.91 -25.16 0.00
C ASP A 78 -2.92 -26.11 0.65
N SER A 79 -3.96 -25.59 1.33
CA SER A 79 -5.05 -26.40 1.87
C SER A 79 -5.92 -27.00 0.77
N ALA A 80 -6.28 -26.21 -0.25
CA ALA A 80 -7.09 -26.66 -1.38
C ALA A 80 -6.35 -27.72 -2.20
N ARG A 81 -5.04 -27.52 -2.42
CA ARG A 81 -4.17 -28.48 -3.11
C ARG A 81 -4.11 -29.81 -2.37
N ARG A 82 -3.86 -29.78 -1.05
CA ARG A 82 -3.85 -31.01 -0.23
C ARG A 82 -5.18 -31.77 -0.29
N LEU A 83 -6.31 -31.06 -0.23
CA LEU A 83 -7.64 -31.68 -0.33
C LEU A 83 -7.89 -32.30 -1.70
N LEU A 84 -7.44 -31.63 -2.77
CA LEU A 84 -7.61 -32.08 -4.14
C LEU A 84 -6.73 -33.31 -4.44
N ASP A 85 -5.48 -33.29 -3.99
CA ASP A 85 -4.55 -34.44 -4.07
C ASP A 85 -5.11 -35.65 -3.30
N ALA A 86 -5.64 -35.43 -2.09
CA ALA A 86 -6.27 -36.47 -1.29
C ALA A 86 -7.50 -37.06 -2.01
N ASN A 87 -8.39 -36.21 -2.55
CA ASN A 87 -9.55 -36.68 -3.32
C ASN A 87 -9.13 -37.48 -4.55
N ASN A 88 -8.14 -37.00 -5.29
CA ASN A 88 -7.66 -37.66 -6.49
C ASN A 88 -7.07 -39.05 -6.17
N SER A 89 -6.28 -39.16 -5.10
CA SER A 89 -5.76 -40.44 -4.64
C SER A 89 -6.87 -41.44 -4.28
N GLN A 90 -7.94 -40.96 -3.64
CA GLN A 90 -9.09 -41.78 -3.27
C GLN A 90 -9.89 -42.20 -4.51
N LEU A 91 -10.08 -41.31 -5.48
CA LEU A 91 -10.73 -41.62 -6.74
C LEU A 91 -9.94 -42.66 -7.54
N GLN A 92 -8.62 -42.53 -7.63
CA GLN A 92 -7.76 -43.51 -8.29
C GLN A 92 -7.86 -44.89 -7.62
N TYR A 93 -7.88 -44.94 -6.28
CA TYR A 93 -8.09 -46.17 -5.54
C TYR A 93 -9.47 -46.80 -5.82
N LEU A 94 -10.53 -45.99 -5.90
CA LEU A 94 -11.87 -46.48 -6.22
C LEU A 94 -11.99 -46.95 -7.68
N CYS A 95 -11.42 -46.22 -8.63
CA CYS A 95 -11.39 -46.58 -10.05
C CYS A 95 -10.65 -47.90 -10.28
N SER A 96 -9.46 -48.06 -9.67
CA SER A 96 -8.69 -49.32 -9.75
C SER A 96 -9.45 -50.50 -9.15
N ARG A 97 -10.15 -50.31 -8.02
CA ARG A 97 -11.00 -51.36 -7.42
C ARG A 97 -12.23 -51.70 -8.29
N ALA A 98 -12.78 -50.72 -9.00
CA ALA A 98 -13.93 -50.90 -9.88
C ALA A 98 -13.55 -51.35 -11.31
N GLY A 99 -12.25 -51.47 -11.62
CA GLY A 99 -11.77 -51.90 -12.94
C GLY A 99 -11.85 -50.81 -14.02
N PHE A 100 -12.02 -49.55 -13.65
CA PHE A 100 -12.03 -48.42 -14.57
C PHE A 100 -10.66 -47.72 -14.60
N THR A 101 -10.24 -47.28 -15.79
CA THR A 101 -9.07 -46.42 -15.93
C THR A 101 -9.42 -45.02 -15.43
N PRO A 102 -8.68 -44.46 -14.46
CA PRO A 102 -8.92 -43.09 -14.01
C PRO A 102 -8.69 -42.09 -15.17
N PRO A 103 -9.42 -40.97 -15.20
CA PRO A 103 -9.25 -39.94 -16.22
C PRO A 103 -7.83 -39.32 -16.15
N ASP A 104 -7.19 -39.12 -17.31
CA ASP A 104 -5.88 -38.48 -17.42
C ASP A 104 -6.04 -36.95 -17.50
N ASP A 105 -5.89 -36.30 -16.34
CA ASP A 105 -5.99 -34.85 -16.21
C ASP A 105 -4.69 -34.11 -16.56
N GLN A 106 -3.61 -34.79 -16.96
CA GLN A 106 -2.33 -34.15 -17.25
C GLN A 106 -2.43 -33.12 -18.38
N GLY A 107 -3.22 -33.41 -19.41
CA GLY A 107 -3.47 -32.48 -20.52
C GLY A 107 -4.16 -31.19 -20.07
N VAL A 108 -5.14 -31.31 -19.16
CA VAL A 108 -5.89 -30.18 -18.59
C VAL A 108 -4.99 -29.35 -17.67
N HIS A 109 -4.20 -30.01 -16.81
CA HIS A 109 -3.23 -29.34 -15.94
C HIS A 109 -2.16 -28.58 -16.75
N ALA A 110 -1.67 -29.17 -17.84
CA ALA A 110 -0.70 -28.52 -18.73
C ALA A 110 -1.31 -27.29 -19.44
N ALA A 111 -2.55 -27.40 -19.91
CA ALA A 111 -3.27 -26.27 -20.52
C ALA A 111 -3.51 -25.14 -19.51
N TYR A 112 -3.95 -25.45 -18.29
CA TYR A 112 -4.11 -24.49 -17.21
C TYR A 112 -2.78 -23.80 -16.84
N SER A 113 -1.71 -24.57 -16.64
CA SER A 113 -0.39 -24.04 -16.28
C SER A 113 0.18 -23.12 -17.37
N ARG A 114 -0.12 -23.39 -18.65
CA ARG A 114 0.22 -22.49 -19.75
C ARG A 114 -0.57 -21.18 -19.65
N ALA A 115 -1.89 -21.26 -19.48
CA ALA A 115 -2.74 -20.06 -19.35
C ALA A 115 -2.34 -19.17 -18.16
N VAL A 116 -1.95 -19.75 -17.02
CA VAL A 116 -1.45 -18.99 -15.86
C VAL A 116 -0.15 -18.27 -16.19
N ARG A 117 0.84 -18.96 -16.77
CA ARG A 117 2.11 -18.34 -17.16
C ARG A 117 1.93 -17.23 -18.19
N ASP A 118 1.03 -17.43 -19.16
CA ASP A 118 0.72 -16.42 -20.17
C ASP A 118 0.09 -15.17 -19.53
N TRP A 119 -0.79 -15.36 -18.54
CA TRP A 119 -1.39 -14.26 -17.79
C TRP A 119 -0.37 -13.54 -16.89
N GLU A 120 0.48 -14.27 -16.18
CA GLU A 120 1.58 -13.71 -15.39
C GLU A 120 2.54 -12.89 -16.27
N GLY A 121 2.87 -13.42 -17.45
CA GLY A 121 3.65 -12.71 -18.47
C GLY A 121 2.97 -11.41 -18.93
N GLN A 122 1.65 -11.43 -19.16
CA GLN A 122 0.89 -10.22 -19.51
C GLN A 122 0.85 -9.20 -18.36
N VAL A 123 0.72 -9.63 -17.12
CA VAL A 123 0.72 -8.74 -15.95
C VAL A 123 2.09 -8.10 -15.77
N LEU A 124 3.16 -8.89 -15.87
CA LEU A 124 4.54 -8.40 -15.80
C LEU A 124 4.87 -7.49 -16.97
N ALA A 125 4.43 -7.80 -18.19
CA ALA A 125 4.60 -6.94 -19.36
C ALA A 125 3.82 -5.61 -19.23
N LYS A 126 2.64 -5.62 -18.61
CA LYS A 126 1.90 -4.39 -18.29
C LYS A 126 2.61 -3.55 -17.23
N HIS A 127 3.18 -4.18 -16.21
CA HIS A 127 4.00 -3.50 -15.20
C HIS A 127 5.33 -2.98 -15.77
N ALA A 128 5.97 -3.74 -16.65
CA ALA A 128 7.21 -3.36 -17.33
C ALA A 128 6.96 -2.27 -18.39
N GLY A 129 5.89 -2.35 -19.17
CA GLY A 129 5.49 -1.30 -20.12
C GLY A 129 5.10 0.00 -19.42
N ALA A 130 4.50 -0.07 -18.22
CA ALA A 130 4.30 1.10 -17.37
C ALA A 130 5.60 1.70 -16.80
N MET A 131 6.70 0.93 -16.81
CA MET A 131 8.01 1.35 -16.32
C MET A 131 8.95 1.78 -17.49
N GLU A 132 8.79 1.23 -18.69
CA GLU A 132 9.47 1.65 -19.91
C GLU A 132 8.95 2.98 -20.48
N ASP A 133 7.75 3.40 -20.10
CA ASP A 133 7.26 4.77 -20.34
C ASP A 133 7.92 5.85 -19.44
N ALA A 134 8.97 5.53 -18.67
CA ALA A 134 9.83 6.55 -18.06
C ALA A 134 11.28 6.08 -17.77
N PRO A 135 12.24 6.62 -18.54
CA PRO A 135 13.25 7.49 -17.93
C PRO A 135 13.22 8.85 -18.61
N GLY A 136 12.05 9.48 -18.67
CA GLY A 136 11.87 10.82 -19.24
C GLY A 136 10.97 11.65 -18.34
N GLN A 137 11.58 12.58 -17.59
CA GLN A 137 10.97 13.73 -16.91
C GLN A 137 9.43 13.74 -16.88
N TYR A 138 8.84 13.36 -15.73
CA TYR A 138 7.46 13.74 -15.43
C TYR A 138 7.38 15.27 -15.46
N SER A 139 6.87 15.84 -16.55
CA SER A 139 6.67 17.29 -16.62
C SER A 139 5.62 17.69 -15.58
N VAL A 140 5.82 18.85 -14.95
CA VAL A 140 4.89 19.43 -13.97
C VAL A 140 3.46 19.49 -14.52
N GLN A 141 3.30 19.68 -15.84
CA GLN A 141 2.01 19.63 -16.52
C GLN A 141 1.34 18.25 -16.46
N LYS A 142 2.07 17.15 -16.65
CA LYS A 142 1.49 15.79 -16.57
C LYS A 142 1.03 15.48 -15.14
N LEU A 143 1.80 15.89 -14.14
CA LEU A 143 1.44 15.75 -12.73
C LEU A 143 0.22 16.59 -12.36
N ASN A 144 0.16 17.85 -12.80
CA ASN A 144 -0.98 18.73 -12.56
C ASN A 144 -2.26 18.20 -13.25
N MET A 145 -2.14 17.62 -14.45
CA MET A 145 -3.26 16.95 -15.14
C MET A 145 -3.74 15.69 -14.40
N ALA A 146 -2.84 14.87 -13.90
CA ALA A 146 -3.21 13.69 -13.10
C ALA A 146 -3.89 14.08 -11.77
N LEU A 147 -3.39 15.12 -11.11
CA LEU A 147 -3.98 15.67 -9.89
C LEU A 147 -5.36 16.28 -10.13
N ALA A 148 -5.56 16.96 -11.28
CA ALA A 148 -6.86 17.51 -11.66
C ALA A 148 -7.90 16.42 -11.95
N ARG A 149 -7.49 15.30 -12.58
CA ARG A 149 -8.37 14.15 -12.83
C ARG A 149 -8.79 13.45 -11.54
N ALA A 150 -7.85 13.24 -10.61
CA ALA A 150 -8.13 12.60 -9.31
C ALA A 150 -9.00 13.45 -8.36
N ARG A 151 -9.31 14.71 -8.73
CA ARG A 151 -10.18 15.60 -7.95
C ARG A 151 -11.61 15.70 -8.51
N LEU A 152 -11.86 15.06 -9.65
CA LEU A 152 -13.16 15.01 -10.34
C LEU A 152 -13.86 13.65 -10.19
N GLU A 153 -13.18 12.65 -9.62
CA GLU A 153 -13.74 11.39 -9.11
C GLU A 153 -13.95 11.48 -7.60
#